data_AF-A0AAE9VRW7-F1
#
_entry.id   AF-A0AAE9VRW7-F1
#
_cell.length_a   1.000
_cell.length_b   1.000
_cell.length_c   1.000
_cell.angle_alpha   90.00
_cell.angle_beta   90.00
_cell.angle_gamma   90.00
#
_symmetry.space_group_name_H-M   'P 1'
#
loop_
_entity.id
_entity.type
_entity.pdbx_description
1 polymer ?
#
loop_
_entity_poly.entity_id
_entity_poly.type
_entity_poly.pdbx_seq_one_letter_code
_entity_poly.pdbx_strand_id
1 'polypeptide(L)'
;MLKRDPQQPWHPSYWLAALGAGGLSISFFMYLMWMIPHTGFPMPTWEHLSAALQGSSALPTGVQPLAFAATTLMVLLALLHFTLVVWNLREQSAARKSDSYAASWLDSPNEVQLMTQPLTLAMTVNVCFALGALLVPGLWSVVEYLFPLALLAFAGIGVWALRIYGRYISRILVSGGYRSDEHNHLSPLIAVFTFAMLSVGFAAPAAMSNTQALSVLASTLSILFLMVALVTGLLVLISGLQAMMQHGLQPQATPSVWMLVPIMTLLGIEWVRLQHGLDLHFATPIVPSKIFVMLTGIFMLQLGIMLLGYRIMQLNGYLAAHFKGDQRSPISFGLICPGVAVFVMGMFWWHLVWVESGIVSAFSPVYWLAIGILATVQFYTLTALLRLSARLLRYKPVVIASMQ
;
A
#
# COMPACT_ATOMS: atom_id res chain seq x y z
N MET A 1 -17.83 4.53 18.30
CA MET A 1 -17.17 3.21 18.42
C MET A 1 -17.18 2.54 17.05
N LEU A 2 -16.06 1.93 16.62
CA LEU A 2 -16.02 1.08 15.43
C LEU A 2 -16.67 -0.26 15.76
N LYS A 3 -17.69 -0.65 15.00
CA LYS A 3 -18.46 -1.88 15.19
C LYS A 3 -18.89 -2.40 13.82
N ARG A 4 -18.51 -3.63 13.49
CA ARG A 4 -19.03 -4.34 12.31
C ARG A 4 -20.48 -4.78 12.55
N ASP A 5 -21.16 -5.11 11.47
CA ASP A 5 -22.43 -5.81 11.55
C ASP A 5 -22.26 -7.17 12.26
N PRO A 6 -22.93 -7.42 13.40
CA PRO A 6 -22.82 -8.70 14.11
C PRO A 6 -23.26 -9.89 13.26
N GLN A 7 -24.14 -9.67 12.28
CA GLN A 7 -24.69 -10.72 11.41
C GLN A 7 -23.70 -11.12 10.30
N GLN A 8 -22.69 -10.30 10.00
CA GLN A 8 -21.70 -10.61 8.98
C GLN A 8 -20.48 -11.29 9.61
N PRO A 9 -20.03 -12.47 9.12
CA PRO A 9 -18.82 -13.09 9.63
C PRO A 9 -17.60 -12.19 9.39
N TRP A 10 -16.60 -12.30 10.27
CA TRP A 10 -15.36 -11.56 10.08
C TRP A 10 -14.62 -12.05 8.83
N HIS A 11 -14.09 -11.11 8.05
CA HIS A 11 -13.36 -11.38 6.81
C HIS A 11 -11.95 -10.74 6.85
N PRO A 12 -10.87 -11.44 6.42
CA PRO A 12 -9.52 -10.89 6.42
C PRO A 12 -9.37 -9.55 5.69
N SER A 13 -10.13 -9.31 4.62
CA SER A 13 -10.12 -8.02 3.89
C SER A 13 -10.43 -6.79 4.74
N TYR A 14 -10.95 -6.91 5.97
CA TYR A 14 -11.02 -5.78 6.90
C TYR A 14 -9.64 -5.20 7.26
N TRP A 15 -8.58 -6.00 7.16
CA TRP A 15 -7.20 -5.52 7.26
C TRP A 15 -6.82 -4.52 6.15
N LEU A 16 -7.49 -4.57 5.00
CA LEU A 16 -7.29 -3.63 3.90
C LEU A 16 -7.78 -2.22 4.24
N ALA A 17 -8.72 -2.07 5.18
CA ALA A 17 -9.13 -0.76 5.68
C ALA A 17 -7.97 -0.08 6.42
N ALA A 18 -7.30 -0.83 7.30
CA ALA A 18 -6.11 -0.36 8.00
C ALA A 18 -4.96 -0.10 7.01
N LEU A 19 -4.71 -1.02 6.08
CA LEU A 19 -3.71 -0.84 5.01
C LEU A 19 -3.96 0.44 4.22
N GLY A 20 -5.21 0.67 3.80
CA GLY A 20 -5.62 1.85 3.04
C GLY A 20 -5.43 3.15 3.81
N ALA A 21 -5.74 3.18 5.10
CA ALA A 21 -5.47 4.32 5.96
C ALA A 21 -3.96 4.60 6.09
N GLY A 22 -3.14 3.55 6.25
CA GLY A 22 -1.68 3.65 6.30
C GLY A 22 -1.10 4.15 4.97
N GLY A 23 -1.56 3.59 3.85
CA GLY A 23 -1.15 4.04 2.51
C GLY A 23 -1.54 5.50 2.23
N LEU A 24 -2.74 5.93 2.63
CA LEU A 24 -3.15 7.33 2.53
C LEU A 24 -2.32 8.24 3.45
N SER A 25 -1.91 7.78 4.64
CA SER A 25 -0.97 8.52 5.48
C SER A 25 0.36 8.76 4.73
N ILE A 26 0.92 7.72 4.12
CA ILE A 26 2.17 7.82 3.34
C ILE A 26 1.99 8.66 2.07
N SER A 27 0.81 8.68 1.45
CA SER A 27 0.57 9.56 0.31
C SER A 27 0.63 11.04 0.70
N PHE A 28 0.14 11.43 1.89
CA PHE A 28 0.35 12.79 2.38
C PHE A 28 1.80 13.09 2.73
N PHE A 29 2.54 12.10 3.26
CA PHE A 29 3.99 12.22 3.44
C PHE A 29 4.73 12.55 2.14
N MET A 30 4.26 12.10 0.96
CA MET A 30 4.90 12.42 -0.32
C MET A 30 4.94 13.92 -0.63
N TYR A 31 3.96 14.71 -0.19
CA TYR A 31 4.07 16.18 -0.36
C TYR A 31 5.28 16.72 0.39
N LEU A 32 5.48 16.25 1.63
CA LEU A 32 6.59 16.66 2.46
C LEU A 32 7.92 16.20 1.86
N MET A 33 7.97 14.94 1.41
CA MET A 33 9.12 14.35 0.75
C MET A 33 9.61 15.19 -0.43
N TRP A 34 8.71 15.67 -1.29
CA TRP A 34 9.12 16.31 -2.54
C TRP A 34 9.16 17.83 -2.50
N MET A 35 8.48 18.48 -1.54
CA MET A 35 8.31 19.93 -1.52
C MET A 35 9.07 20.61 -0.37
N ILE A 36 9.48 19.87 0.66
CA ILE A 36 10.31 20.41 1.75
C ILE A 36 11.78 20.13 1.43
N PRO A 37 12.65 21.14 1.33
CA PRO A 37 14.09 20.94 1.14
C PRO A 37 14.72 20.18 2.31
N HIS A 38 15.52 19.16 2.02
CA HIS A 38 16.18 18.31 3.02
C HIS A 38 17.55 17.80 2.53
N THR A 39 18.40 18.72 2.10
CA THR A 39 19.73 18.43 1.55
C THR A 39 20.60 17.66 2.54
N GLY A 40 21.26 16.60 2.08
CA GLY A 40 22.10 15.73 2.93
C GLY A 40 21.33 14.65 3.67
N PHE A 41 20.01 14.60 3.51
CA PHE A 41 19.14 13.57 4.06
C PHE A 41 18.38 12.89 2.92
N PRO A 42 18.09 11.58 3.01
CA PRO A 42 17.32 10.89 1.99
C PRO A 42 15.81 11.15 2.07
N MET A 43 15.35 11.83 3.13
CA MET A 43 13.96 12.22 3.35
C MET A 43 13.85 13.33 4.39
N PRO A 44 12.74 14.10 4.45
CA PRO A 44 12.57 15.14 5.45
C PRO A 44 12.48 14.56 6.88
N THR A 45 13.03 15.31 7.82
CA THR A 45 13.03 15.01 9.26
C THR A 45 12.26 16.07 10.05
N TRP A 46 12.12 15.89 11.36
CA TRP A 46 11.54 16.88 12.26
C TRP A 46 12.14 18.27 12.08
N GLU A 47 13.47 18.37 11.93
CA GLU A 47 14.19 19.64 11.80
C GLU A 47 13.76 20.37 10.51
N HIS A 48 13.65 19.64 9.41
CA HIS A 48 13.20 20.19 8.12
C HIS A 48 11.73 20.62 8.18
N LEU A 49 10.87 19.77 8.75
CA LEU A 49 9.45 20.05 8.86
C LEU A 49 9.16 21.22 9.81
N SER A 50 9.81 21.25 10.97
CA SER A 50 9.62 22.33 11.95
C SER A 50 10.09 23.67 11.38
N ALA A 51 11.24 23.72 10.70
CA ALA A 51 11.70 24.93 10.01
C ALA A 51 10.72 25.39 8.92
N ALA A 52 10.17 24.46 8.13
CA ALA A 52 9.17 24.73 7.11
C ALA A 52 7.86 25.29 7.69
N LEU A 53 7.38 24.72 8.80
CA LEU A 53 6.13 25.14 9.43
C LEU A 53 6.26 26.46 10.19
N GLN A 54 7.41 26.71 10.81
CA GLN A 54 7.69 27.95 11.55
C GLN A 54 8.05 29.13 10.63
N GLY A 55 8.17 28.90 9.32
CA GLY A 55 8.57 29.93 8.36
C GLY A 55 10.04 30.35 8.48
N SER A 56 10.86 29.50 9.11
CA SER A 56 12.30 29.74 9.26
C SER A 56 13.08 29.44 7.98
N SER A 57 12.48 28.67 7.06
CA SER A 57 13.00 28.42 5.71
C SER A 57 12.21 29.21 4.67
N ALA A 58 12.91 29.81 3.71
CA ALA A 58 12.28 30.44 2.56
C ALA A 58 11.66 29.35 1.66
N LEU A 59 10.32 29.28 1.64
CA LEU A 59 9.57 28.32 0.84
C LEU A 59 8.77 29.03 -0.27
N PRO A 60 8.62 28.39 -1.45
CA PRO A 60 7.72 28.89 -2.48
C PRO A 60 6.28 29.04 -1.99
N THR A 61 5.56 30.00 -2.57
CA THR A 61 4.15 30.27 -2.24
C THR A 61 3.31 29.00 -2.35
N GLY A 62 2.52 28.71 -1.30
CA GLY A 62 1.63 27.56 -1.25
C GLY A 62 2.24 26.29 -0.65
N VAL A 63 3.57 26.18 -0.56
CA VAL A 63 4.23 24.99 0.02
C VAL A 63 3.97 24.86 1.51
N GLN A 64 4.12 25.95 2.28
CA GLN A 64 3.90 25.94 3.73
C GLN A 64 2.46 25.54 4.13
N PRO A 65 1.38 26.14 3.59
CA PRO A 65 0.02 25.71 3.95
C PRO A 65 -0.27 24.28 3.51
N LEU A 66 0.28 23.83 2.37
CA LEU A 66 0.16 22.45 1.93
C LEU A 66 0.92 21.49 2.87
N ALA A 67 2.10 21.85 3.34
CA ALA A 67 2.87 21.08 4.32
C ALA A 67 2.10 20.94 5.64
N PHE A 68 1.45 22.01 6.11
CA PHE A 68 0.59 21.97 7.29
C PHE A 68 -0.60 21.01 7.10
N ALA A 69 -1.31 21.12 5.98
CA ALA A 69 -2.43 20.25 5.65
C ALA A 69 -2.01 18.78 5.50
N ALA A 70 -0.90 18.53 4.78
CA ALA A 70 -0.35 17.20 4.57
C ALA A 70 0.09 16.55 5.89
N THR A 71 0.78 17.29 6.76
CA THR A 71 1.18 16.79 8.09
C THR A 71 -0.05 16.44 8.93
N THR A 72 -1.05 17.31 8.96
CA THR A 72 -2.28 17.08 9.72
C THR A 72 -3.01 15.83 9.23
N LEU A 73 -3.22 15.70 7.92
CA LEU A 73 -3.91 14.56 7.32
C LEU A 73 -3.12 13.26 7.48
N MET A 74 -1.79 13.30 7.32
CA MET A 74 -0.89 12.19 7.60
C MET A 74 -1.10 11.67 9.02
N VAL A 75 -1.04 12.54 10.04
CA VAL A 75 -1.22 12.15 11.44
C VAL A 75 -2.61 11.56 11.70
N LEU A 76 -3.67 12.20 11.20
CA LEU A 76 -5.05 11.70 11.39
C LEU A 76 -5.25 10.32 10.75
N LEU A 77 -4.69 10.09 9.56
CA LEU A 77 -4.78 8.82 8.86
C LEU A 77 -3.90 7.73 9.49
N ALA A 78 -2.75 8.10 10.04
CA ALA A 78 -1.95 7.20 10.86
C ALA A 78 -2.69 6.77 12.13
N LEU A 79 -3.32 7.70 12.84
CA LEU A 79 -4.16 7.36 14.01
C LEU A 79 -5.31 6.43 13.62
N LEU A 80 -5.94 6.67 12.47
CA LEU A 80 -6.96 5.77 11.92
C LEU A 80 -6.36 4.39 11.60
N HIS A 81 -5.18 4.32 10.99
CA HIS A 81 -4.46 3.08 10.70
C HIS A 81 -4.25 2.27 11.99
N PHE A 82 -3.64 2.85 13.02
CA PHE A 82 -3.41 2.15 14.30
C PHE A 82 -4.71 1.72 14.97
N THR A 83 -5.73 2.58 14.95
CA THR A 83 -7.05 2.24 15.49
C THR A 83 -7.66 1.04 14.77
N LEU A 84 -7.54 0.97 13.44
CA LEU A 84 -8.06 -0.13 12.63
C LEU A 84 -7.21 -1.41 12.77
N VAL A 85 -5.90 -1.31 12.99
CA VAL A 85 -5.05 -2.47 13.30
C VAL A 85 -5.47 -3.08 14.65
N VAL A 86 -5.58 -2.26 15.69
CA VAL A 86 -6.02 -2.73 17.03
C VAL A 86 -7.42 -3.33 16.97
N TRP A 87 -8.33 -2.69 16.23
CA TRP A 87 -9.68 -3.22 16.02
C TRP A 87 -9.67 -4.57 15.28
N ASN A 88 -8.89 -4.70 14.19
CA ASN A 88 -8.79 -5.97 13.45
C ASN A 88 -8.19 -7.10 14.29
N LEU A 89 -7.17 -6.82 15.11
CA LEU A 89 -6.58 -7.80 16.03
C LEU A 89 -7.63 -8.34 17.03
N ARG A 90 -8.45 -7.44 17.59
CA ARG A 90 -9.53 -7.81 18.53
C ARG A 90 -10.61 -8.66 17.84
N GLU A 91 -11.11 -8.20 16.69
CA GLU A 91 -12.14 -8.93 15.94
C GLU A 91 -11.65 -10.29 15.45
N GLN A 92 -10.41 -10.38 14.97
CA GLN A 92 -9.82 -11.64 14.56
C GLN A 92 -9.66 -12.58 15.77
N SER A 93 -9.22 -12.07 16.92
CA SER A 93 -9.11 -12.89 18.14
C SER A 93 -10.48 -13.42 18.59
N ALA A 94 -11.55 -12.64 18.44
CA ALA A 94 -12.90 -13.10 18.72
C ALA A 94 -13.38 -14.13 17.69
N ALA A 95 -13.11 -13.91 16.40
CA ALA A 95 -13.48 -14.82 15.32
C ALA A 95 -12.76 -16.17 15.44
N ARG A 96 -11.48 -16.20 15.86
CA ARG A 96 -10.73 -17.45 16.08
C ARG A 96 -11.35 -18.36 17.14
N LYS A 97 -12.19 -17.84 18.03
CA LYS A 97 -12.86 -18.61 19.09
C LYS A 97 -14.13 -19.32 18.61
N SER A 98 -14.62 -19.05 17.39
CA SER A 98 -15.77 -19.75 16.82
C SER A 98 -15.34 -20.92 15.95
N ASP A 99 -16.00 -22.06 16.07
CA ASP A 99 -15.71 -23.29 15.31
C ASP A 99 -15.74 -23.08 13.78
N SER A 100 -16.48 -22.09 13.30
CA SER A 100 -16.58 -21.73 11.89
C SER A 100 -15.31 -21.08 11.31
N TYR A 101 -14.39 -20.56 12.12
CA TYR A 101 -13.20 -19.87 11.61
C TYR A 101 -12.19 -20.82 10.96
N ALA A 102 -11.96 -21.99 11.56
CA ALA A 102 -11.06 -22.99 11.01
C ALA A 102 -11.58 -23.52 9.67
N ALA A 103 -12.85 -23.95 9.64
CA ALA A 103 -13.51 -24.45 8.43
C ALA A 103 -13.59 -23.42 7.30
N SER A 104 -13.76 -22.13 7.61
CA SER A 104 -13.93 -21.08 6.59
C SER A 104 -12.61 -20.62 5.95
N TRP A 105 -11.47 -20.76 6.64
CA TRP A 105 -10.22 -20.11 6.22
C TRP A 105 -9.00 -21.02 6.16
N LEU A 106 -8.85 -22.00 7.05
CA LEU A 106 -7.63 -22.83 7.11
C LEU A 106 -7.65 -23.99 6.12
N ASP A 107 -8.83 -24.44 5.70
CA ASP A 107 -9.02 -25.53 4.74
C ASP A 107 -9.67 -25.06 3.43
N SER A 108 -9.74 -23.75 3.20
CA SER A 108 -10.38 -23.17 2.02
C SER A 108 -9.38 -22.41 1.14
N PRO A 109 -9.67 -22.24 -0.16
CA PRO A 109 -8.83 -21.42 -1.02
C PRO A 109 -8.78 -19.94 -0.63
N ASN A 110 -9.70 -19.51 0.23
CA ASN A 110 -9.70 -18.17 0.80
C ASN A 110 -8.59 -17.95 1.84
N GLU A 111 -7.84 -19.00 2.23
CA GLU A 111 -6.68 -18.89 3.13
C GLU A 111 -5.69 -17.83 2.65
N VAL A 112 -5.49 -17.67 1.34
CA VAL A 112 -4.59 -16.66 0.77
C VAL A 112 -4.94 -15.24 1.22
N GLN A 113 -6.21 -14.96 1.57
CA GLN A 113 -6.63 -13.66 2.09
C GLN A 113 -6.04 -13.35 3.47
N LEU A 114 -5.54 -14.34 4.22
CA LEU A 114 -4.83 -14.11 5.48
C LEU A 114 -3.52 -13.35 5.26
N MET A 115 -2.97 -13.33 4.04
CA MET A 115 -1.80 -12.51 3.66
C MET A 115 -2.05 -11.00 3.83
N THR A 116 -3.31 -10.56 3.88
CA THR A 116 -3.65 -9.18 4.26
C THR A 116 -3.07 -8.77 5.62
N GLN A 117 -2.85 -9.71 6.54
CA GLN A 117 -2.29 -9.45 7.87
C GLN A 117 -0.80 -9.04 7.81
N PRO A 118 0.13 -9.88 7.31
CA PRO A 118 1.52 -9.47 7.17
C PRO A 118 1.67 -8.23 6.27
N LEU A 119 0.85 -8.09 5.22
CA LEU A 119 0.82 -6.90 4.38
C LEU A 119 0.54 -5.62 5.18
N THR A 120 -0.51 -5.62 6.01
CA THR A 120 -0.85 -4.45 6.83
C THR A 120 0.18 -4.19 7.92
N LEU A 121 0.73 -5.22 8.57
CA LEU A 121 1.77 -5.03 9.58
C LEU A 121 3.07 -4.48 8.97
N ALA A 122 3.45 -4.90 7.76
CA ALA A 122 4.57 -4.31 7.04
C ALA A 122 4.32 -2.82 6.75
N MET A 123 3.09 -2.46 6.36
CA MET A 123 2.68 -1.05 6.25
C MET A 123 2.76 -0.31 7.60
N THR A 124 2.43 -0.96 8.72
CA THR A 124 2.57 -0.36 10.06
C THR A 124 4.01 0.04 10.35
N VAL A 125 4.99 -0.79 10.00
CA VAL A 125 6.42 -0.44 10.14
C VAL A 125 6.76 0.80 9.31
N ASN A 126 6.29 0.86 8.06
CA ASN A 126 6.50 2.03 7.18
C ASN A 126 5.87 3.32 7.75
N VAL A 127 4.66 3.23 8.29
CA VAL A 127 3.96 4.37 8.93
C VAL A 127 4.72 4.83 10.17
N CYS A 128 5.16 3.91 11.03
CA CYS A 128 5.98 4.25 12.19
C CYS A 128 7.29 4.96 11.80
N PHE A 129 7.96 4.49 10.74
CA PHE A 129 9.20 5.11 10.27
C PHE A 129 8.97 6.54 9.74
N ALA A 130 7.94 6.75 8.90
CA ALA A 130 7.62 8.06 8.37
C ALA A 130 7.19 9.06 9.45
N LEU A 131 6.36 8.63 10.41
CA LEU A 131 5.97 9.46 11.55
C LEU A 131 7.15 9.74 12.47
N GLY A 132 7.97 8.71 12.75
CA GLY A 132 9.15 8.84 13.59
C GLY A 132 10.07 9.91 13.05
N ALA A 133 10.43 9.83 11.77
CA ALA A 133 11.33 10.80 11.17
C ALA A 133 10.80 12.23 11.19
N LEU A 134 9.50 12.43 11.00
CA LEU A 134 8.89 13.76 10.94
C LEU A 134 8.47 14.34 12.27
N LEU A 135 8.16 13.52 13.27
CA LEU A 135 7.54 13.96 14.53
C LEU A 135 8.45 13.78 15.74
N VAL A 136 9.57 13.07 15.62
CA VAL A 136 10.52 12.84 16.71
C VAL A 136 11.78 13.67 16.48
N PRO A 137 12.02 14.72 17.30
CA PRO A 137 13.23 15.53 17.21
C PRO A 137 14.50 14.70 17.37
N GLY A 138 15.49 14.92 16.51
CA GLY A 138 16.78 14.26 16.58
C GLY A 138 16.78 12.77 16.22
N LEU A 139 15.66 12.16 15.81
CA LEU A 139 15.60 10.72 15.51
C LEU A 139 16.62 10.31 14.44
N TRP A 140 16.85 11.16 13.44
CA TRP A 140 17.76 10.85 12.35
C TRP A 140 19.23 10.69 12.81
N SER A 141 19.61 11.34 13.92
CA SER A 141 20.95 11.18 14.50
C SER A 141 21.25 9.75 14.99
N VAL A 142 20.20 8.95 15.24
CA VAL A 142 20.30 7.57 15.71
C VAL A 142 19.69 6.56 14.74
N VAL A 143 19.38 6.97 13.50
CA VAL A 143 18.66 6.14 12.52
C VAL A 143 19.39 4.84 12.17
N GLU A 144 20.73 4.86 12.19
CA GLU A 144 21.56 3.66 11.94
C GLU A 144 21.27 2.53 12.94
N TYR A 145 20.89 2.85 14.19
CA TYR A 145 20.50 1.86 15.19
C TYR A 145 19.06 1.34 14.98
N LEU A 146 18.21 2.13 14.33
CA LEU A 146 16.84 1.73 14.01
C LEU A 146 16.79 0.79 12.79
N PHE A 147 17.74 0.90 11.86
CA PHE A 147 17.74 0.04 10.67
C PHE A 147 17.82 -1.46 10.98
N PRO A 148 18.71 -1.96 11.86
CA PRO A 148 18.71 -3.36 12.27
C PRO A 148 17.37 -3.81 12.88
N LEU A 149 16.75 -2.97 13.71
CA LEU A 149 15.43 -3.26 14.29
C LEU A 149 14.34 -3.34 13.22
N ALA A 150 14.37 -2.44 12.23
CA ALA A 150 13.46 -2.48 11.09
C ALA A 150 13.66 -3.75 10.25
N LEU A 151 14.92 -4.17 10.00
CA LEU A 151 15.23 -5.42 9.31
C LEU A 151 14.70 -6.63 10.06
N LEU A 152 14.85 -6.68 11.40
CA LEU A 152 14.29 -7.75 12.23
C LEU A 152 12.76 -7.77 12.19
N ALA A 153 12.11 -6.60 12.23
CA ALA A 153 10.66 -6.50 12.12
C ALA A 153 10.16 -7.02 10.77
N PHE A 154 10.75 -6.57 9.65
CA PHE A 154 10.40 -7.07 8.32
C PHE A 154 10.74 -8.55 8.15
N ALA A 155 11.84 -9.05 8.72
CA ALA A 155 12.20 -10.46 8.68
C ALA A 155 11.17 -11.31 9.44
N GLY A 156 10.74 -10.88 10.62
CA GLY A 156 9.69 -11.55 11.39
C GLY A 156 8.36 -11.61 10.63
N ILE A 157 7.95 -10.50 10.02
CA ILE A 157 6.73 -10.45 9.19
C ILE A 157 6.90 -11.30 7.92
N GLY A 158 8.09 -11.30 7.33
CA GLY A 158 8.42 -12.07 6.13
C GLY A 158 8.39 -13.58 6.35
N VAL A 159 9.01 -14.06 7.44
CA VAL A 159 8.91 -15.47 7.85
C VAL A 159 7.45 -15.86 8.09
N TRP A 160 6.67 -14.99 8.71
CA TRP A 160 5.24 -15.24 8.92
C TRP A 160 4.45 -15.31 7.60
N ALA A 161 4.70 -14.39 6.67
CA ALA A 161 4.09 -14.39 5.34
C ALA A 161 4.45 -15.66 4.54
N LEU A 162 5.71 -16.06 4.57
CA LEU A 162 6.18 -17.31 3.93
C LEU A 162 5.51 -18.55 4.52
N ARG A 163 5.28 -18.59 5.84
CA ARG A 163 4.54 -19.70 6.49
C ARG A 163 3.08 -19.78 6.04
N ILE A 164 2.38 -18.64 5.98
CA ILE A 164 0.98 -18.59 5.52
C ILE A 164 0.91 -19.06 4.06
N TYR A 165 1.72 -18.46 3.19
CA TYR A 165 1.70 -18.76 1.77
C TYR A 165 2.19 -20.18 1.46
N GLY A 166 3.22 -20.65 2.17
CA GLY A 166 3.77 -22.00 2.05
C GLY A 166 2.72 -23.07 2.37
N ARG A 167 1.97 -22.90 3.46
CA ARG A 167 0.87 -23.83 3.79
C ARG A 167 -0.23 -23.83 2.72
N TYR A 168 -0.63 -22.65 2.26
CA TYR A 168 -1.62 -22.48 1.20
C TYR A 168 -1.20 -23.20 -0.10
N ILE A 169 0.03 -22.95 -0.58
CA ILE A 169 0.50 -23.51 -1.84
C ILE A 169 0.78 -25.02 -1.72
N SER A 170 1.37 -25.48 -0.61
CA SER A 170 1.60 -26.90 -0.36
C SER A 170 0.30 -27.69 -0.33
N ARG A 171 -0.76 -27.17 0.29
CA ARG A 171 -2.07 -27.82 0.28
C ARG A 171 -2.63 -27.96 -1.13
N ILE A 172 -2.62 -26.88 -1.91
CA ILE A 172 -3.14 -26.91 -3.30
C ILE A 172 -2.34 -27.88 -4.18
N LEU A 173 -1.01 -27.91 -4.04
CA LEU A 173 -0.14 -28.76 -4.85
C LEU A 173 -0.21 -30.24 -4.45
N VAL A 174 -0.39 -30.56 -3.17
CA VAL A 174 -0.41 -31.96 -2.68
C VAL A 174 -1.80 -32.56 -2.72
N SER A 175 -2.81 -31.83 -2.24
CA SER A 175 -4.17 -32.35 -2.08
C SER A 175 -5.04 -32.16 -3.33
N GLY A 176 -4.54 -31.42 -4.32
CA GLY A 176 -5.40 -30.84 -5.35
C GLY A 176 -6.37 -29.81 -4.74
N GLY A 177 -7.25 -29.23 -5.57
CA GLY A 177 -8.28 -28.30 -5.08
C GLY A 177 -8.30 -26.92 -5.76
N TYR A 178 -7.46 -26.69 -6.77
CA TYR A 178 -7.67 -25.56 -7.69
C TYR A 178 -8.86 -25.86 -8.59
N ARG A 179 -9.98 -25.19 -8.34
CA ARG A 179 -11.23 -25.30 -9.10
C ARG A 179 -11.39 -24.07 -9.97
N SER A 180 -11.07 -24.17 -11.26
CA SER A 180 -10.98 -22.99 -12.14
C SER A 180 -12.29 -22.22 -12.27
N ASP A 181 -13.42 -22.90 -12.12
CA ASP A 181 -14.78 -22.37 -12.03
C ASP A 181 -15.00 -21.49 -10.79
N GLU A 182 -14.37 -21.83 -9.66
CA GLU A 182 -14.48 -21.09 -8.40
C GLU A 182 -13.38 -20.03 -8.22
N HIS A 183 -12.26 -20.16 -8.96
CA HIS A 183 -11.05 -19.32 -8.85
C HIS A 183 -10.85 -18.39 -10.05
N ASN A 184 -11.93 -18.00 -10.70
CA ASN A 184 -11.93 -17.10 -11.85
C ASN A 184 -11.79 -15.62 -11.43
N HIS A 185 -10.82 -15.34 -10.54
CA HIS A 185 -10.54 -14.01 -10.00
C HIS A 185 -9.06 -13.84 -9.63
N LEU A 186 -8.61 -12.60 -9.47
CA LEU A 186 -7.21 -12.28 -9.18
C LEU A 186 -6.95 -12.01 -7.68
N SER A 187 -7.87 -12.38 -6.80
CA SER A 187 -7.72 -12.19 -5.34
C SER A 187 -6.44 -12.82 -4.74
N PRO A 188 -5.86 -13.92 -5.27
CA PRO A 188 -4.56 -14.41 -4.81
C PRO A 188 -3.38 -13.44 -5.04
N LEU A 189 -3.54 -12.39 -5.85
CA LEU A 189 -2.56 -11.31 -5.97
C LEU A 189 -2.28 -10.60 -4.64
N ILE A 190 -3.12 -10.80 -3.62
CA ILE A 190 -2.84 -10.33 -2.27
C ILE A 190 -1.53 -10.90 -1.69
N ALA A 191 -1.16 -12.13 -2.06
CA ALA A 191 0.12 -12.72 -1.69
C ALA A 191 1.28 -11.99 -2.36
N VAL A 192 1.15 -11.71 -3.67
CA VAL A 192 2.13 -10.92 -4.45
C VAL A 192 2.31 -9.54 -3.84
N PHE A 193 1.19 -8.89 -3.49
CA PHE A 193 1.19 -7.57 -2.86
C PHE A 193 1.91 -7.59 -1.50
N THR A 194 1.71 -8.64 -0.72
CA THR A 194 2.40 -8.84 0.56
C THR A 194 3.91 -8.97 0.37
N PHE A 195 4.35 -9.79 -0.58
CA PHE A 195 5.78 -9.98 -0.85
C PHE A 195 6.42 -8.72 -1.45
N ALA A 196 5.72 -8.01 -2.34
CA ALA A 196 6.16 -6.71 -2.83
C ALA A 196 6.29 -5.67 -1.71
N MET A 197 5.38 -5.68 -0.72
CA MET A 197 5.45 -4.79 0.44
C MET A 197 6.65 -5.09 1.32
N LEU A 198 6.95 -6.37 1.54
CA LEU A 198 8.14 -6.79 2.26
C LEU A 198 9.42 -6.39 1.52
N SER A 199 9.44 -6.60 0.19
CA SER A 199 10.54 -6.20 -0.69
C SER A 199 10.89 -4.72 -0.52
N VAL A 200 9.93 -3.82 -0.75
CA VAL A 200 10.15 -2.38 -0.61
C VAL A 200 10.45 -1.94 0.84
N GLY A 201 9.97 -2.71 1.83
CA GLY A 201 10.28 -2.51 3.24
C GLY A 201 11.76 -2.71 3.54
N PHE A 202 12.35 -3.80 3.03
CA PHE A 202 13.79 -4.05 3.10
C PHE A 202 14.61 -3.05 2.26
N ALA A 203 14.07 -2.57 1.14
CA ALA A 203 14.73 -1.56 0.32
C ALA A 203 14.91 -0.20 1.02
N ALA A 204 14.14 0.12 2.06
CA ALA A 204 14.30 1.39 2.78
C ALA A 204 15.65 1.47 3.52
N PRO A 205 15.99 0.56 4.46
CA PRO A 205 17.33 0.52 5.05
C PRO A 205 18.44 0.36 4.01
N ALA A 206 18.19 -0.36 2.91
CA ALA A 206 19.16 -0.50 1.82
C ALA A 206 19.57 0.84 1.21
N ALA A 207 18.59 1.73 0.97
CA ALA A 207 18.81 3.03 0.35
C ALA A 207 19.43 4.08 1.29
N MET A 208 19.22 3.95 2.60
CA MET A 208 19.45 5.05 3.55
C MET A 208 20.57 4.79 4.57
N SER A 209 21.01 3.54 4.71
CA SER A 209 22.08 3.16 5.65
C SER A 209 23.45 3.57 5.13
N ASN A 210 24.23 4.27 5.94
CA ASN A 210 25.64 4.57 5.70
C ASN A 210 26.54 3.37 5.98
N THR A 211 26.04 2.38 6.73
CA THR A 211 26.76 1.13 6.95
C THR A 211 26.59 0.20 5.75
N GLN A 212 27.68 -0.07 5.01
CA GLN A 212 27.66 -0.91 3.81
C GLN A 212 27.12 -2.31 4.09
N ALA A 213 27.55 -2.96 5.18
CA ALA A 213 27.08 -4.31 5.53
C ALA A 213 25.55 -4.37 5.73
N LEU A 214 24.97 -3.36 6.38
CA LEU A 214 23.52 -3.26 6.57
C LEU A 214 22.81 -2.98 5.26
N SER A 215 23.33 -2.08 4.43
CA SER A 215 22.74 -1.76 3.13
C SER A 215 22.73 -2.99 2.19
N VAL A 216 23.83 -3.75 2.15
CA VAL A 216 23.94 -4.97 1.33
C VAL A 216 23.00 -6.06 1.84
N LEU A 217 22.97 -6.32 3.15
CA LEU A 217 22.05 -7.30 3.74
C LEU A 217 20.58 -6.95 3.45
N ALA A 218 20.22 -5.68 3.64
CA ALA A 218 18.89 -5.17 3.34
C ALA A 218 18.55 -5.31 1.85
N SER A 219 19.50 -5.00 0.97
CA SER A 219 19.35 -5.17 -0.49
C SER A 219 19.14 -6.64 -0.87
N THR A 220 19.90 -7.56 -0.29
CA THR A 220 19.75 -9.00 -0.55
C THR A 220 18.38 -9.51 -0.11
N LEU A 221 17.91 -9.10 1.07
CA LEU A 221 16.58 -9.47 1.57
C LEU A 221 15.45 -8.84 0.74
N SER A 222 15.62 -7.60 0.28
CA SER A 222 14.71 -6.96 -0.67
C SER A 222 14.60 -7.80 -1.95
N ILE A 223 15.74 -8.10 -2.58
CA ILE A 223 15.78 -8.87 -3.84
C ILE A 223 15.18 -10.28 -3.66
N LEU A 224 15.39 -10.93 -2.51
CA LEU A 224 14.73 -12.21 -2.20
C LEU A 224 13.21 -12.09 -2.29
N PHE A 225 12.62 -11.10 -1.62
CA PHE A 225 11.17 -10.90 -1.63
C PHE A 225 10.64 -10.39 -2.99
N LEU A 226 11.43 -9.61 -3.73
CA LEU A 226 11.16 -9.29 -5.13
C LEU A 226 11.02 -10.56 -5.96
N MET A 227 11.99 -11.47 -5.89
CA MET A 227 11.96 -12.72 -6.66
C MET A 227 10.75 -13.59 -6.29
N VAL A 228 10.44 -13.70 -5.00
CA VAL A 228 9.24 -14.41 -4.53
C VAL A 228 7.97 -13.75 -5.06
N ALA A 229 7.88 -12.42 -5.04
CA ALA A 229 6.73 -11.67 -5.57
C ALA A 229 6.57 -11.89 -7.08
N LEU A 230 7.66 -11.83 -7.86
CA LEU A 230 7.63 -12.01 -9.31
C LEU A 230 7.19 -13.43 -9.70
N VAL A 231 7.77 -14.46 -9.09
CA VAL A 231 7.39 -15.87 -9.34
C VAL A 231 5.94 -16.10 -8.97
N THR A 232 5.52 -15.65 -7.78
CA THR A 232 4.14 -15.78 -7.32
C THR A 232 3.17 -15.03 -8.24
N GLY A 233 3.54 -13.83 -8.67
CA GLY A 233 2.74 -13.00 -9.58
C GLY A 233 2.55 -13.65 -10.93
N LEU A 234 3.62 -14.21 -11.51
CA LEU A 234 3.55 -14.93 -12.77
C LEU A 234 2.57 -16.12 -12.69
N LEU A 235 2.70 -16.94 -11.65
CA LEU A 235 1.83 -18.11 -11.43
C LEU A 235 0.37 -17.70 -11.30
N VAL A 236 0.07 -16.72 -10.44
CA VAL A 236 -1.31 -16.25 -10.18
C VAL A 236 -1.92 -15.58 -11.41
N LEU A 237 -1.15 -14.77 -12.16
CA LEU A 237 -1.66 -14.09 -13.33
C LEU A 237 -2.00 -15.08 -14.45
N ILE A 238 -1.12 -16.04 -14.73
CA ILE A 238 -1.38 -17.05 -15.75
C ILE A 238 -2.61 -17.87 -15.39
N SER A 239 -2.65 -18.42 -14.16
CA SER A 239 -3.77 -19.27 -13.74
C SER A 239 -5.10 -18.51 -13.67
N GLY A 240 -5.06 -17.28 -13.14
CA GLY A 240 -6.24 -16.43 -12.98
C GLY A 240 -6.80 -15.91 -14.30
N LEU A 241 -5.94 -15.45 -15.21
CA LEU A 241 -6.37 -15.01 -16.55
C LEU A 241 -6.97 -16.17 -17.33
N GLN A 242 -6.36 -17.36 -17.28
CA GLN A 242 -6.90 -18.55 -17.94
C GLN A 242 -8.29 -18.91 -17.40
N ALA A 243 -8.47 -18.91 -16.08
CA ALA A 243 -9.76 -19.18 -15.46
C ALA A 243 -10.81 -18.13 -15.83
N MET A 244 -10.44 -16.84 -15.84
CA MET A 244 -11.33 -15.74 -16.26
C MET A 244 -11.74 -15.84 -17.74
N MET A 245 -10.84 -16.29 -18.63
CA MET A 245 -11.16 -16.48 -20.05
C MET A 245 -12.10 -17.68 -20.28
N GLN A 246 -12.05 -18.69 -19.41
CA GLN A 246 -12.90 -19.88 -19.51
C GLN A 246 -14.28 -19.69 -18.87
N HIS A 247 -14.32 -19.06 -17.68
CA HIS A 247 -15.50 -19.03 -16.82
C HIS A 247 -16.05 -17.62 -16.56
N GLY A 248 -15.46 -16.59 -17.18
CA GLY A 248 -15.76 -15.18 -16.88
C GLY A 248 -15.17 -14.73 -15.53
N LEU A 249 -15.23 -13.44 -15.22
CA LEU A 249 -14.74 -12.90 -13.94
C LEU A 249 -15.84 -12.91 -12.88
N GLN A 250 -15.54 -13.43 -11.68
CA GLN A 250 -16.49 -13.40 -10.57
C GLN A 250 -16.89 -11.94 -10.21
N PRO A 251 -18.19 -11.59 -10.19
CA PRO A 251 -18.63 -10.21 -9.98
C PRO A 251 -18.11 -9.59 -8.67
N GLN A 252 -18.11 -10.35 -7.57
CA GLN A 252 -17.69 -9.87 -6.25
C GLN A 252 -16.18 -9.59 -6.16
N ALA A 253 -15.37 -10.26 -6.99
CA ALA A 253 -13.92 -10.15 -6.99
C ALA A 253 -13.39 -9.19 -8.08
N THR A 254 -14.27 -8.46 -8.76
CA THR A 254 -13.88 -7.51 -9.83
C THR A 254 -12.80 -6.49 -9.41
N PRO A 255 -12.78 -5.95 -8.17
CA PRO A 255 -11.70 -5.07 -7.72
C PRO A 255 -10.29 -5.68 -7.75
N SER A 256 -10.18 -7.01 -7.80
CA SER A 256 -8.90 -7.72 -7.79
C SER A 256 -7.99 -7.37 -8.98
N VAL A 257 -8.57 -6.98 -10.12
CA VAL A 257 -7.82 -6.53 -11.31
C VAL A 257 -6.93 -5.34 -10.99
N TRP A 258 -7.39 -4.42 -10.15
CA TRP A 258 -6.62 -3.24 -9.77
C TRP A 258 -5.50 -3.53 -8.77
N MET A 259 -5.40 -4.73 -8.18
CA MET A 259 -4.32 -5.05 -7.24
C MET A 259 -2.93 -5.06 -7.89
N LEU A 260 -2.84 -5.18 -9.21
CA LEU A 260 -1.57 -5.02 -9.92
C LEU A 260 -0.98 -3.61 -9.79
N VAL A 261 -1.82 -2.58 -9.68
CA VAL A 261 -1.38 -1.18 -9.59
C VAL A 261 -0.51 -0.95 -8.35
N PRO A 262 -0.94 -1.26 -7.12
CA PRO A 262 -0.09 -1.11 -5.94
C PRO A 262 1.12 -2.05 -5.95
N ILE A 263 1.01 -3.27 -6.50
CA ILE A 263 2.18 -4.16 -6.66
C ILE A 263 3.27 -3.46 -7.48
N MET A 264 2.92 -2.95 -8.66
CA MET A 264 3.87 -2.25 -9.52
C MET A 264 4.42 -0.97 -8.88
N THR A 265 3.63 -0.25 -8.08
CA THR A 265 4.14 0.91 -7.32
C THR A 265 5.22 0.48 -6.35
N LEU A 266 4.97 -0.56 -5.55
CA LEU A 266 5.93 -1.00 -4.55
C LEU A 266 7.23 -1.49 -5.18
N LEU A 267 7.15 -2.31 -6.23
CA LEU A 267 8.34 -2.81 -6.94
C LEU A 267 9.09 -1.68 -7.66
N GLY A 268 8.39 -0.66 -8.16
CA GLY A 268 9.02 0.52 -8.73
C GLY A 268 9.76 1.36 -7.69
N ILE A 269 9.15 1.59 -6.52
CA ILE A 269 9.79 2.30 -5.39
C ILE A 269 10.98 1.49 -4.86
N GLU A 270 10.84 0.18 -4.76
CA GLU A 270 11.94 -0.73 -4.41
C GLU A 270 13.11 -0.55 -5.37
N TRP A 271 12.86 -0.60 -6.68
CA TRP A 271 13.90 -0.43 -7.69
C TRP A 271 14.61 0.91 -7.54
N VAL A 272 13.87 2.02 -7.36
CA VAL A 272 14.45 3.35 -7.12
C VAL A 272 15.32 3.33 -5.86
N ARG A 273 14.86 2.74 -4.76
CA ARG A 273 15.61 2.65 -3.50
C ARG A 273 16.89 1.83 -3.64
N LEU A 274 16.83 0.70 -4.35
CA LEU A 274 18.03 -0.10 -4.62
C LEU A 274 19.03 0.68 -5.47
N GLN A 275 18.60 1.48 -6.45
CA GLN A 275 19.52 2.35 -7.20
C GLN A 275 20.26 3.33 -6.28
N HIS A 276 19.57 3.96 -5.32
CA HIS A 276 20.21 4.86 -4.35
C HIS A 276 21.20 4.12 -3.43
N GLY A 277 20.84 2.92 -2.94
CA GLY A 277 21.75 2.10 -2.14
C GLY A 277 23.00 1.68 -2.91
N LEU A 278 22.85 1.36 -4.20
CA LEU A 278 23.96 1.02 -5.10
C LEU A 278 24.84 2.22 -5.44
N ASP A 279 24.26 3.40 -5.62
CA ASP A 279 24.99 4.65 -5.83
C ASP A 279 25.91 4.94 -4.63
N LEU A 280 25.35 4.87 -3.41
CA LEU A 280 26.07 5.14 -2.16
C LEU A 280 27.23 4.16 -1.89
N HIS A 281 27.02 2.86 -2.08
CA HIS A 281 27.96 1.82 -1.63
C HIS A 281 28.79 1.17 -2.73
N PHE A 282 28.35 1.27 -3.99
CA PHE A 282 29.01 0.63 -5.13
C PHE A 282 29.43 1.63 -6.22
N ALA A 283 29.39 2.94 -5.92
CA ALA A 283 29.78 4.02 -6.82
C ALA A 283 29.15 3.89 -8.22
N THR A 284 27.92 3.40 -8.28
CA THR A 284 27.18 3.21 -9.52
C THR A 284 26.26 4.41 -9.73
N PRO A 285 26.64 5.40 -10.56
CA PRO A 285 25.90 6.64 -10.68
C PRO A 285 24.47 6.39 -11.14
N ILE A 286 23.52 7.09 -10.50
CA ILE A 286 22.13 7.11 -10.93
C ILE A 286 22.06 7.73 -12.34
N VAL A 287 21.53 6.96 -13.29
CA VAL A 287 21.39 7.38 -14.69
C VAL A 287 19.96 7.90 -14.93
N PRO A 288 19.75 9.19 -15.25
CA PRO A 288 18.41 9.76 -15.43
C PRO A 288 17.57 9.07 -16.52
N SER A 289 18.21 8.60 -17.60
CA SER A 289 17.50 7.88 -18.67
C SER A 289 16.91 6.55 -18.19
N LYS A 290 17.57 5.84 -17.26
CA LYS A 290 17.04 4.61 -16.67
C LYS A 290 15.82 4.91 -15.79
N ILE A 291 15.88 5.97 -14.99
CA ILE A 291 14.74 6.43 -14.18
C ILE A 291 13.56 6.82 -15.10
N PHE A 292 13.83 7.59 -16.17
CA PHE A 292 12.80 8.00 -17.13
C PHE A 292 12.07 6.80 -17.72
N VAL A 293 12.80 5.83 -18.29
CA VAL A 293 12.18 4.67 -18.96
C VAL A 293 11.43 3.80 -17.95
N MET A 294 12.04 3.51 -16.79
CA MET A 294 11.46 2.63 -15.79
C MET A 294 10.20 3.24 -15.17
N LEU A 295 10.28 4.46 -14.62
CA LEU A 295 9.14 5.07 -13.92
C LEU A 295 8.02 5.46 -14.88
N THR A 296 8.35 5.93 -16.08
CA THR A 296 7.32 6.21 -17.10
C THR A 296 6.64 4.92 -17.54
N GLY A 297 7.39 3.84 -17.79
CA GLY A 297 6.83 2.54 -18.14
C GLY A 297 5.88 2.00 -17.07
N ILE A 298 6.29 2.04 -15.80
CA ILE A 298 5.45 1.61 -14.68
C ILE A 298 4.21 2.48 -14.55
N PHE A 299 4.36 3.81 -14.57
CA PHE A 299 3.23 4.73 -14.40
C PHE A 299 2.21 4.60 -15.53
N MET A 300 2.65 4.50 -16.79
CA MET A 300 1.75 4.31 -17.93
C MET A 300 1.03 2.95 -17.90
N LEU A 301 1.73 1.88 -17.50
CA LEU A 301 1.11 0.57 -17.30
C LEU A 301 0.01 0.62 -16.21
N GLN A 302 0.26 1.34 -15.12
CA GLN A 302 -0.73 1.53 -14.05
C GLN A 302 -1.98 2.25 -14.54
N LEU A 303 -1.83 3.32 -15.33
CA LEU A 303 -2.97 4.01 -15.93
C LEU A 303 -3.76 3.07 -16.85
N GLY A 304 -3.08 2.24 -17.65
CA GLY A 304 -3.72 1.22 -18.49
C GLY A 304 -4.52 0.19 -17.68
N ILE A 305 -3.94 -0.34 -16.60
CA ILE A 305 -4.62 -1.30 -15.70
C ILE A 305 -5.80 -0.63 -14.98
N MET A 306 -5.65 0.63 -14.55
CA MET A 306 -6.73 1.40 -13.93
C MET A 306 -7.92 1.55 -14.88
N LEU A 307 -7.67 1.93 -16.14
CA LEU A 307 -8.71 2.05 -17.17
C LEU A 307 -9.39 0.71 -17.47
N LEU A 308 -8.61 -0.36 -17.62
CA LEU A 308 -9.13 -1.70 -17.86
C LEU A 308 -10.04 -2.16 -16.71
N GLY A 309 -9.54 -2.11 -15.47
CA GLY A 309 -10.33 -2.55 -14.32
C GLY A 309 -11.55 -1.65 -14.05
N TYR A 310 -11.47 -0.35 -14.37
CA TYR A 310 -12.64 0.55 -14.32
C TYR A 310 -13.73 0.07 -15.27
N ARG A 311 -13.36 -0.23 -16.53
CA ARG A 311 -14.30 -0.71 -17.55
C ARG A 311 -14.92 -2.04 -17.15
N ILE A 312 -14.14 -2.99 -16.65
CA ILE A 312 -14.64 -4.29 -16.17
C ILE A 312 -15.62 -4.10 -15.01
N MET A 313 -15.31 -3.22 -14.05
CA MET A 313 -16.22 -2.93 -12.93
C MET A 313 -17.53 -2.28 -13.35
N GLN A 314 -17.53 -1.45 -14.40
CA GLN A 314 -18.76 -0.90 -14.97
C GLN A 314 -19.61 -2.01 -15.60
N LEU A 315 -18.99 -2.89 -16.40
CA LEU A 315 -19.69 -3.99 -17.08
C LEU A 315 -20.30 -4.99 -16.08
N ASN A 316 -19.60 -5.28 -14.98
CA ASN A 316 -20.09 -6.16 -13.91
C ASN A 316 -21.05 -5.46 -12.93
N GLY A 317 -21.38 -4.17 -13.13
CA GLY A 317 -22.25 -3.41 -12.23
C GLY A 317 -21.71 -3.22 -10.80
N TYR A 318 -20.41 -3.50 -10.57
CA TYR A 318 -19.83 -3.57 -9.23
C TYR A 318 -19.93 -2.24 -8.48
N LEU A 319 -19.58 -1.14 -9.14
CA LEU A 319 -19.60 0.21 -8.54
C LEU A 319 -21.02 0.65 -8.16
N ALA A 320 -22.01 0.29 -8.98
CA ALA A 320 -23.40 0.58 -8.68
C ALA A 320 -23.88 -0.22 -7.46
N ALA A 321 -23.55 -1.52 -7.39
CA ALA A 321 -24.01 -2.43 -6.34
C ALA A 321 -23.33 -2.21 -4.97
N HIS A 322 -21.99 -2.06 -4.95
CA HIS A 322 -21.20 -2.08 -3.71
C HIS A 322 -20.75 -0.70 -3.23
N PHE A 323 -20.54 0.25 -4.15
CA PHE A 323 -20.10 1.60 -3.76
C PHE A 323 -21.28 2.56 -3.56
N LYS A 324 -22.30 2.47 -4.42
CA LYS A 324 -23.53 3.29 -4.31
C LYS A 324 -24.67 2.55 -3.60
N GLY A 325 -24.94 1.30 -3.98
CA GLY A 325 -26.01 0.46 -3.46
C GLY A 325 -25.77 -0.09 -2.05
N ASP A 326 -26.62 -1.05 -1.66
CA ASP A 326 -26.75 -1.55 -0.29
C ASP A 326 -25.84 -2.76 0.03
N GLN A 327 -25.16 -3.33 -0.96
CA GLN A 327 -24.29 -4.48 -0.74
C GLN A 327 -23.05 -4.09 0.08
N ARG A 328 -22.86 -4.80 1.20
CA ARG A 328 -21.75 -4.57 2.14
C ARG A 328 -20.74 -5.69 2.02
N SER A 329 -19.64 -5.44 1.30
CA SER A 329 -18.52 -6.38 1.18
C SER A 329 -17.20 -5.76 1.66
N PRO A 330 -16.49 -6.38 2.62
CA PRO A 330 -15.15 -5.95 3.05
C PRO A 330 -14.11 -5.97 1.92
N ILE A 331 -14.36 -6.73 0.85
CA ILE A 331 -13.49 -6.80 -0.34
C ILE A 331 -13.40 -5.42 -1.03
N SER A 332 -14.42 -4.56 -0.88
CA SER A 332 -14.42 -3.22 -1.45
C SER A 332 -13.29 -2.32 -0.91
N PHE A 333 -12.71 -2.61 0.25
CA PHE A 333 -11.50 -1.91 0.72
C PHE A 333 -10.28 -2.14 -0.19
N GLY A 334 -10.30 -3.17 -1.04
CA GLY A 334 -9.32 -3.39 -2.09
C GLY A 334 -9.25 -2.26 -3.13
N LEU A 335 -10.26 -1.40 -3.22
CA LEU A 335 -10.27 -0.23 -4.12
C LEU A 335 -9.39 0.94 -3.63
N ILE A 336 -8.97 0.95 -2.36
CA ILE A 336 -8.22 2.07 -1.77
C ILE A 336 -6.77 2.08 -2.26
N CYS A 337 -6.08 0.95 -2.15
CA CYS A 337 -4.64 0.86 -2.44
C CYS A 337 -4.27 1.26 -3.88
N PRO A 338 -5.06 0.92 -4.93
CA PRO A 338 -4.80 1.37 -6.29
C PRO A 338 -4.77 2.90 -6.44
N GLY A 339 -5.72 3.62 -5.83
CA GLY A 339 -5.75 5.08 -5.87
C GLY A 339 -4.55 5.71 -5.15
N VAL A 340 -4.17 5.17 -3.98
CA VAL A 340 -2.94 5.55 -3.27
C VAL A 340 -1.71 5.32 -4.16
N ALA A 341 -1.64 4.15 -4.79
CA ALA A 341 -0.51 3.71 -5.59
C ALA A 341 -0.29 4.58 -6.83
N VAL A 342 -1.35 4.96 -7.55
CA VAL A 342 -1.28 5.92 -8.67
C VAL A 342 -0.78 7.27 -8.19
N PHE A 343 -1.29 7.77 -7.06
CA PHE A 343 -0.82 9.03 -6.50
C PHE A 343 0.67 8.97 -6.15
N VAL A 344 1.08 7.97 -5.37
CA VAL A 344 2.47 7.85 -4.90
C VAL A 344 3.42 7.66 -6.09
N MET A 345 3.14 6.72 -7.00
CA MET A 345 3.97 6.55 -8.19
C MET A 345 3.96 7.79 -9.07
N GLY A 346 2.81 8.48 -9.19
CA GLY A 346 2.71 9.75 -9.87
C GLY A 346 3.60 10.84 -9.27
N MET A 347 3.73 10.90 -7.94
CA MET A 347 4.64 11.83 -7.27
C MET A 347 6.11 11.49 -7.56
N PHE A 348 6.49 10.21 -7.51
CA PHE A 348 7.85 9.76 -7.88
C PHE A 348 8.16 10.08 -9.35
N TRP A 349 7.25 9.71 -10.26
CA TRP A 349 7.39 9.96 -11.69
C TRP A 349 7.47 11.46 -11.98
N TRP A 350 6.58 12.27 -11.40
CA TRP A 350 6.57 13.72 -11.64
C TRP A 350 7.88 14.38 -11.19
N HIS A 351 8.36 14.07 -10.00
CA HIS A 351 9.56 14.73 -9.48
C HIS A 351 10.85 14.19 -10.11
N LEU A 352 11.05 12.87 -10.10
CA LEU A 352 12.29 12.27 -10.61
C LEU A 352 12.42 12.34 -12.14
N VAL A 353 11.29 12.30 -12.88
CA VAL A 353 11.33 12.24 -14.35
C VAL A 353 11.18 13.62 -14.98
N TRP A 354 10.34 14.52 -14.45
CA TRP A 354 10.06 15.81 -15.09
C TRP A 354 10.74 17.00 -14.41
N VAL A 355 10.78 17.01 -13.08
CA VAL A 355 11.32 18.15 -12.33
C VAL A 355 12.84 18.06 -12.23
N GLU A 356 13.38 16.93 -11.77
CA GLU A 356 14.83 16.75 -11.60
C GLU A 356 15.60 16.70 -12.92
N SER A 357 14.95 16.28 -14.01
CA SER A 357 15.53 16.33 -15.36
C SER A 357 15.55 17.73 -15.98
N GLY A 358 14.96 18.72 -15.30
CA GLY A 358 14.88 20.11 -15.77
C GLY A 358 13.83 20.34 -16.88
N ILE A 359 12.99 19.36 -17.19
CA ILE A 359 11.93 19.51 -18.20
C ILE A 359 10.85 20.48 -17.72
N VAL A 360 10.52 20.43 -16.42
CA VAL A 360 9.55 21.33 -15.78
C VAL A 360 10.22 22.03 -14.60
N SER A 361 10.12 23.35 -14.54
CA SER A 361 10.59 24.12 -13.39
C SER A 361 9.71 23.85 -12.16
N ALA A 362 10.37 23.57 -11.03
CA ALA A 362 9.71 23.34 -9.76
C ALA A 362 8.81 24.53 -9.38
N PHE A 363 7.62 24.25 -8.85
CA PHE A 363 6.63 25.24 -8.42
C PHE A 363 6.08 26.19 -9.49
N SER A 364 6.34 25.92 -10.77
CA SER A 364 5.68 26.59 -11.89
C SER A 364 4.17 26.31 -11.94
N PRO A 365 3.37 27.07 -12.73
CA PRO A 365 1.96 26.76 -12.92
C PRO A 365 1.71 25.34 -13.47
N VAL A 366 2.59 24.84 -14.34
CA VAL A 366 2.53 23.47 -14.88
C VAL A 366 2.78 22.45 -13.79
N TYR A 367 3.75 22.71 -12.91
CA TYR A 367 4.00 21.91 -11.72
C TYR A 367 2.75 21.79 -10.85
N TRP A 368 2.11 22.91 -10.52
CA TRP A 368 0.91 22.90 -9.69
C TRP A 368 -0.30 22.24 -10.36
N LEU A 369 -0.43 22.34 -11.69
CA LEU A 369 -1.47 21.64 -12.45
C LEU A 369 -1.34 20.12 -12.31
N ALA A 370 -0.14 19.58 -12.51
CA ALA A 370 0.12 18.15 -12.39
C ALA A 370 -0.13 17.65 -10.95
N ILE A 371 0.34 18.39 -9.95
CA ILE A 371 0.06 18.11 -8.53
C ILE A 371 -1.44 18.14 -8.25
N GLY A 372 -2.17 19.10 -8.82
CA GLY A 372 -3.63 19.20 -8.72
C GLY A 372 -4.34 17.96 -9.28
N ILE A 373 -3.92 17.47 -10.45
CA ILE A 373 -4.46 16.24 -11.06
C ILE A 373 -4.24 15.04 -10.13
N LEU A 374 -3.01 14.85 -9.63
CA LEU A 374 -2.72 13.77 -8.69
C LEU A 374 -3.55 13.91 -7.40
N ALA A 375 -3.67 15.13 -6.87
CA ALA A 375 -4.48 15.41 -5.67
C ALA A 375 -5.95 15.03 -5.86
N THR A 376 -6.52 15.13 -7.06
CA THR A 376 -7.90 14.65 -7.31
C THR A 376 -8.03 13.14 -7.09
N VAL A 377 -7.07 12.34 -7.55
CA VAL A 377 -7.04 10.89 -7.35
C VAL A 377 -6.94 10.57 -5.85
N GLN A 378 -6.06 11.28 -5.14
CA GLN A 378 -5.92 11.13 -3.69
C GLN A 378 -7.20 11.50 -2.95
N PHE A 379 -7.88 12.58 -3.33
CA PHE A 379 -9.13 13.03 -2.73
C PHE A 379 -10.27 12.02 -2.90
N TYR A 380 -10.44 11.46 -4.10
CA TYR A 380 -11.42 10.40 -4.34
C TYR A 380 -11.10 9.14 -3.52
N THR A 381 -9.82 8.80 -3.40
CA THR A 381 -9.35 7.65 -2.62
C THR A 381 -9.63 7.84 -1.13
N LEU A 382 -9.36 9.03 -0.59
CA LEU A 382 -9.68 9.39 0.79
C LEU A 382 -11.19 9.31 1.05
N THR A 383 -11.99 9.87 0.14
CA THR A 383 -13.45 9.83 0.23
C THR A 383 -13.97 8.39 0.21
N ALA A 384 -13.40 7.54 -0.65
CA ALA A 384 -13.73 6.12 -0.70
C ALA A 384 -13.42 5.41 0.63
N LEU A 385 -12.26 5.68 1.25
CA LEU A 385 -11.91 5.10 2.55
C LEU A 385 -12.91 5.50 3.63
N LEU A 386 -13.22 6.80 3.73
CA LEU A 386 -14.14 7.32 4.75
C LEU A 386 -15.56 6.79 4.56
N ARG A 387 -16.03 6.73 3.31
CA ARG A 387 -17.36 6.18 2.97
C ARG A 387 -17.47 4.70 3.29
N LEU A 388 -16.48 3.89 2.89
CA LEU A 388 -16.48 2.45 3.17
C LEU A 388 -16.36 2.18 4.67
N SER A 389 -15.50 2.93 5.36
CA SER A 389 -15.37 2.83 6.83
C SER A 389 -16.67 3.19 7.54
N ALA A 390 -17.37 4.24 7.11
CA ALA A 390 -18.66 4.62 7.67
C ALA A 390 -19.73 3.55 7.44
N ARG A 391 -19.74 2.90 6.26
CA ARG A 391 -20.74 1.87 5.92
C ARG A 391 -20.46 0.52 6.57
N LEU A 392 -19.20 0.10 6.65
CA LEU A 392 -18.82 -1.26 7.05
C LEU A 392 -18.37 -1.37 8.51
N LEU A 393 -17.92 -0.26 9.12
CA LEU A 393 -17.32 -0.25 10.47
C LEU A 393 -18.08 0.63 11.47
N ARG A 394 -19.21 1.22 11.08
CA ARG A 394 -20.09 1.98 11.99
C ARG A 394 -21.52 1.44 11.94
N TYR A 395 -21.68 0.16 12.22
CA TYR A 395 -23.01 -0.45 12.32
C TYR A 395 -23.87 0.29 13.36
N LYS A 396 -25.02 0.79 12.92
CA LYS A 396 -26.07 1.33 13.80
C LYS A 396 -27.18 0.30 13.90
N PRO A 397 -27.56 -0.17 15.11
CA PRO A 397 -28.71 -1.05 15.25
C PRO A 397 -29.96 -0.30 14.80
N VAL A 398 -30.77 -0.94 13.95
CA VAL A 398 -32.09 -0.41 13.59
C VAL A 398 -32.98 -0.62 14.81
N VAL A 399 -33.22 0.45 15.57
CA VAL A 399 -34.28 0.46 16.58
C VAL A 399 -35.57 0.70 15.80
N ILE A 400 -36.30 -0.38 15.51
CA ILE A 400 -37.69 -0.24 15.10
C ILE A 400 -38.39 0.31 16.34
N ALA A 401 -38.83 1.57 16.29
CA ALA A 401 -39.78 2.06 17.28
C ALA A 401 -41.01 1.17 17.17
N SER A 402 -41.16 0.23 18.11
CA SER A 402 -42.41 -0.50 18.27
C SER A 402 -43.49 0.56 18.44
N MET A 403 -44.43 0.63 17.49
CA MET A 403 -45.64 1.42 17.66
C MET A 403 -46.33 0.91 18.93
N GLN A 404 -46.28 1.73 19.98
CA GLN A 404 -47.13 1.59 21.15
C GLN A 404 -48.46 2.28 20.88
#